data_AF-A0A3N5N7W6-F1
#
_entry.id   AF-A0A3N5N7W6-F1
#
_cell.length_a   1.000
_cell.length_b   1.000
_cell.length_c   1.000
_cell.angle_alpha   90.00
_cell.angle_beta   90.00
_cell.angle_gamma   90.00
#
_symmetry.space_group_name_H-M   'P 1'
#
loop_
_entity.id
_entity.type
_entity.pdbx_description
1 polymer ?
#
loop_
_entity_poly.entity_id
_entity_poly.type
_entity_poly.pdbx_seq_one_letter_code
_entity_poly.pdbx_strand_id
1 'polypeptide(L)'
;MVVHEVRVHPSSARLQRQAQLTWKMAELAAAAPPPVSEVAEMVACRVIDNAGVALAAINRPPVATARVMALAHPRAGGATLFGLPPVVRVHAEW
;
A
#
# COMPACT_ATOMS: atom_id res chain seq x y z
N MET A 1 19.65 8.59 -13.51
CA MET A 1 18.71 9.40 -12.69
C MET A 1 17.93 10.31 -13.63
N VAL A 2 16.60 10.25 -13.63
CA VAL A 2 15.75 11.16 -14.43
C VAL A 2 15.24 12.26 -13.52
N VAL A 3 15.47 13.52 -13.88
CA VAL A 3 14.99 14.67 -13.12
C VAL A 3 13.74 15.22 -13.80
N HIS A 4 12.65 15.35 -13.06
CA HIS A 4 11.42 15.97 -13.54
C HIS A 4 11.23 17.32 -12.87
N GLU A 5 11.06 18.38 -13.66
CA GLU A 5 10.61 19.67 -13.13
C GLU A 5 9.12 19.56 -12.78
N VAL A 6 8.77 19.86 -11.53
CA VAL A 6 7.40 19.80 -11.02
C VAL A 6 6.99 21.19 -10.57
N ARG A 7 5.85 21.65 -11.08
CA ARG A 7 5.27 22.95 -10.75
C ARG A 7 3.74 22.85 -10.81
N VAL A 8 3.09 23.73 -10.07
CA VAL A 8 1.63 23.80 -10.06
C VAL A 8 1.12 24.42 -11.36
N HIS A 9 -0.05 23.97 -11.81
CA HIS A 9 -0.72 24.51 -12.99
C HIS A 9 -2.21 24.72 -12.67
N PRO A 10 -2.84 25.80 -13.18
CA PRO A 10 -4.28 25.94 -13.07
C PRO A 10 -4.97 24.85 -13.88
N SER A 11 -6.14 24.40 -13.41
CA SER A 11 -6.90 23.33 -14.08
C SER A 11 -7.28 23.69 -15.53
N SER A 12 -7.46 24.99 -15.82
CA SER A 12 -7.72 25.51 -17.17
C SER A 12 -6.57 25.31 -18.16
N ALA A 13 -5.34 25.06 -17.69
CA ALA A 13 -4.19 24.83 -18.55
C ALA A 13 -4.27 23.51 -19.34
N ARG A 14 -5.16 22.58 -18.95
CA ARG A 14 -5.42 21.31 -19.64
C ARG A 14 -4.13 20.58 -20.07
N LEU A 15 -3.21 20.41 -19.12
CA LEU A 15 -1.95 19.71 -19.35
C LEU A 15 -2.18 18.35 -20.00
N GLN A 16 -1.35 18.02 -20.99
CA GLN A 16 -1.27 16.67 -21.53
C GLN A 16 -1.00 15.68 -20.39
N ARG A 17 -1.66 14.51 -20.42
CA ARG A 17 -1.58 13.53 -19.33
C ARG A 17 -0.13 13.17 -19.01
N GLN A 18 0.71 12.97 -20.02
CA GLN A 18 2.12 12.62 -19.90
C GLN A 18 2.96 13.68 -19.17
N ALA A 19 2.52 14.94 -19.19
CA ALA A 19 3.18 16.02 -18.48
C ALA A 19 2.80 16.06 -16.98
N GLN A 20 1.73 15.38 -16.57
CA GLN A 20 1.26 15.36 -15.18
C GLN A 20 2.15 14.45 -14.34
N LEU A 21 2.50 14.90 -13.12
CA LEU A 21 3.31 14.10 -12.19
C LEU A 21 2.68 12.72 -11.92
N THR A 22 1.35 12.67 -11.77
CA THR A 22 0.61 11.42 -11.55
C THR A 22 0.82 10.42 -12.67
N TRP A 23 0.88 10.87 -13.93
CA TRP A 23 1.13 9.98 -15.06
C TRP A 23 2.54 9.39 -14.99
N LYS A 24 3.55 10.22 -14.72
CA LYS A 24 4.94 9.76 -14.57
C LYS A 24 5.10 8.75 -13.43
N MET A 25 4.42 8.98 -12.30
CA MET A 25 4.38 8.02 -11.19
C MET A 25 3.69 6.71 -11.59
N ALA A 26 2.58 6.79 -12.33
CA ALA A 26 1.87 5.62 -12.83
C ALA A 26 2.71 4.81 -13.84
N GLU A 27 3.43 5.49 -14.74
CA GLU A 27 4.37 4.85 -15.67
C GLU A 27 5.47 4.09 -14.92
N LEU A 28 6.08 4.71 -13.90
CA LEU A 28 7.08 4.04 -13.07
C LEU A 28 6.50 2.82 -12.34
N ALA A 29 5.33 2.97 -11.73
CA ALA A 29 4.66 1.89 -11.02
C ALA A 29 4.29 0.73 -11.94
N ALA A 30 3.81 1.01 -13.16
CA ALA A 30 3.47 0.00 -14.15
C ALA A 30 4.70 -0.68 -14.74
N ALA A 31 5.79 0.06 -14.95
CA ALA A 31 7.06 -0.51 -15.43
C ALA A 31 7.69 -1.46 -14.40
N ALA A 32 7.43 -1.23 -13.11
CA ALA A 32 7.86 -2.06 -11.98
C ALA A 32 9.30 -2.60 -12.12
N PRO A 33 10.30 -1.73 -12.36
CA PRO A 33 11.67 -2.18 -12.55
C PRO A 33 12.15 -2.94 -11.30
N PRO A 34 12.93 -4.02 -11.47
CA PRO A 34 13.43 -4.78 -10.33
C PRO A 34 14.31 -3.89 -9.43
N PRO A 35 14.17 -4.01 -8.10
CA PRO A 35 15.02 -3.27 -7.18
C PRO A 35 16.48 -3.75 -7.25
N VAL A 36 17.42 -2.85 -6.97
CA VAL A 36 18.82 -3.23 -6.74
C VAL A 36 18.95 -4.02 -5.43
N SER A 37 19.99 -4.86 -5.31
CA SER A 37 20.14 -5.82 -4.18
C SER A 37 19.98 -5.17 -2.81
N GLU A 38 20.69 -4.06 -2.56
CA GLU A 38 20.63 -3.34 -1.28
C GLU A 38 19.21 -2.85 -0.95
N VAL A 39 18.46 -2.40 -1.96
CA VAL A 39 17.07 -1.97 -1.78
C VAL A 39 16.17 -3.17 -1.48
N ALA A 40 16.36 -4.28 -2.19
CA ALA A 40 15.59 -5.51 -1.96
C ALA A 40 15.80 -6.05 -0.53
N GLU A 41 17.04 -6.05 -0.04
CA GLU A 41 17.40 -6.44 1.34
C GLU A 41 16.69 -5.54 2.35
N MET A 42 16.73 -4.22 2.16
CA MET A 42 16.07 -3.29 3.06
C MET A 42 14.53 -3.42 3.01
N VAL A 43 13.94 -3.69 1.84
CA VAL A 43 12.50 -3.95 1.72
C VAL A 43 12.12 -5.22 2.49
N ALA A 44 12.92 -6.28 2.43
CA ALA A 44 12.66 -7.49 3.21
C ALA A 44 12.66 -7.21 4.72
N CYS A 45 13.64 -6.47 5.22
CA CYS A 45 13.66 -6.02 6.61
C CYS A 45 12.42 -5.20 6.99
N ARG A 46 11.95 -4.30 6.10
CA ARG A 46 10.73 -3.52 6.33
C ARG A 46 9.47 -4.36 6.43
N VAL A 47 9.34 -5.40 5.60
CA VAL A 47 8.21 -6.34 5.68
C VAL A 47 8.20 -7.04 7.03
N ILE A 48 9.36 -7.51 7.50
CA ILE A 48 9.50 -8.20 8.79
C ILE A 48 9.21 -7.26 9.95
N ASP A 49 9.76 -6.04 9.93
CA ASP A 49 9.55 -5.05 11.00
C ASP A 49 8.08 -4.65 11.12
N ASN A 50 7.42 -4.33 10.00
CA ASN A 50 5.99 -4.00 9.97
C ASN A 50 5.11 -5.16 10.48
N ALA A 51 5.45 -6.41 10.12
CA ALA A 51 4.74 -7.58 10.62
C ALA A 51 4.93 -7.75 12.14
N GLY A 52 6.15 -7.52 12.64
CA GLY A 52 6.46 -7.55 14.07
C GLY A 52 5.65 -6.50 14.84
N VAL A 53 5.62 -5.26 14.35
CA VAL A 53 4.82 -4.17 14.96
C VAL A 53 3.32 -4.48 14.91
N ALA A 54 2.81 -5.00 13.80
CA ALA A 54 1.40 -5.39 13.66
C ALA A 54 1.00 -6.45 14.70
N LEU A 55 1.83 -7.48 14.89
CA LEU A 55 1.59 -8.53 15.88
C LEU A 55 1.70 -8.00 17.31
N ALA A 56 2.67 -7.14 17.61
CA ALA A 56 2.82 -6.52 18.93
C ALA A 56 1.64 -5.60 19.29
N ALA A 57 1.06 -4.92 18.30
CA ALA A 57 -0.05 -3.99 18.48
C ALA A 57 -1.44 -4.65 18.38
N ILE A 58 -1.52 -5.95 18.06
CA ILE A 58 -2.77 -6.61 17.62
C ILE A 58 -3.95 -6.49 18.58
N ASN A 59 -3.67 -6.35 19.88
CA ASN A 59 -4.68 -6.21 20.93
C ASN A 59 -4.80 -4.80 21.49
N ARG A 60 -4.13 -3.81 20.90
CA ARG A 60 -4.36 -2.40 21.26
C ARG A 60 -5.78 -2.00 20.84
N PRO A 61 -6.48 -1.16 21.64
CA PRO A 61 -7.90 -0.88 21.40
C PRO A 61 -8.23 -0.44 19.96
N PRO A 62 -7.50 0.49 19.32
CA PRO A 62 -7.80 0.88 17.93
C PRO A 62 -7.70 -0.28 16.93
N VAL A 63 -6.71 -1.15 17.10
CA VAL A 63 -6.47 -2.31 16.23
C VAL A 63 -7.52 -3.39 16.46
N ALA A 64 -7.89 -3.64 17.72
CA ALA A 64 -8.96 -4.56 18.06
C ALA A 64 -10.31 -4.10 17.49
N THR A 65 -10.63 -2.81 17.58
CA THR A 65 -11.83 -2.22 16.96
C THR A 65 -11.80 -2.38 15.44
N ALA A 66 -10.68 -2.06 14.78
CA ALA A 66 -10.55 -2.25 13.33
C ALA A 66 -10.75 -3.72 12.91
N ARG A 67 -10.26 -4.68 13.71
CA ARG A 67 -10.52 -6.11 13.48
C ARG A 67 -12.01 -6.45 13.57
N VAL A 68 -12.73 -5.93 14.56
CA VAL A 68 -14.19 -6.13 14.68
C VAL A 68 -14.92 -5.57 13.46
N MET A 69 -14.56 -4.37 13.02
CA MET A 69 -15.14 -3.75 11.81
C MET A 69 -14.88 -4.62 10.58
N ALA A 70 -13.63 -5.04 10.35
CA ALA A 70 -13.29 -5.89 9.21
C ALA A 70 -14.05 -7.24 9.23
N LEU A 71 -14.23 -7.84 10.41
CA LEU A 71 -14.99 -9.08 10.57
C LEU A 71 -16.49 -8.95 10.22
N ALA A 72 -17.04 -7.72 10.21
CA ALA A 72 -18.40 -7.47 9.74
C ALA A 72 -18.53 -7.51 8.20
N HIS A 73 -17.41 -7.56 7.46
CA HIS A 73 -17.38 -7.53 5.99
C HIS A 73 -16.68 -8.78 5.40
N PRO A 74 -17.23 -10.00 5.60
CA PRO A 74 -16.64 -11.21 5.03
C PRO A 74 -16.72 -11.20 3.49
N ARG A 75 -15.66 -11.66 2.82
CA ARG A 75 -15.58 -11.66 1.35
C ARG A 75 -14.92 -12.93 0.83
N ALA A 76 -15.64 -13.67 -0.01
CA ALA A 76 -15.04 -14.75 -0.80
C ALA A 76 -13.95 -14.18 -1.72
N GLY A 77 -12.75 -14.77 -1.67
CA GLY A 77 -11.57 -14.22 -2.37
C GLY A 77 -11.01 -12.93 -1.74
N GLY A 78 -11.42 -12.60 -0.51
CA GLY A 78 -10.89 -11.45 0.24
C GLY A 78 -9.48 -11.66 0.80
N ALA A 79 -9.04 -10.68 1.58
CA ALA A 79 -7.72 -10.68 2.22
C ALA A 79 -7.74 -11.34 3.61
N THR A 80 -6.59 -11.85 4.05
CA THR A 80 -6.38 -12.34 5.42
C THR A 80 -6.10 -11.20 6.38
N LEU A 81 -6.40 -11.43 7.66
CA LEU A 81 -6.01 -10.54 8.76
C LEU A 81 -4.98 -11.22 9.67
N PHE A 82 -4.03 -10.43 10.18
CA PHE A 82 -3.10 -10.91 11.20
C PHE A 82 -3.86 -11.43 12.44
N GLY A 83 -3.35 -12.53 13.02
CA GLY A 83 -3.91 -13.17 14.22
C GLY A 83 -5.23 -13.92 14.02
N LEU A 84 -5.72 -14.07 12.79
CA LEU A 84 -6.88 -14.91 12.47
C LEU A 84 -6.49 -16.07 11.56
N PRO A 85 -7.22 -17.19 11.62
CA PRO A 85 -7.02 -18.30 10.70
C PRO A 85 -7.22 -17.84 9.24
N PRO A 86 -6.45 -18.37 8.28
CA PRO A 86 -6.52 -17.94 6.88
C PRO A 86 -7.90 -18.18 6.26
N VAL A 87 -8.70 -19.11 6.77
CA VAL A 87 -10.08 -19.31 6.28
C VAL A 87 -10.95 -18.06 6.45
N VAL A 88 -10.62 -17.18 7.40
CA VAL A 88 -11.28 -15.88 7.57
C VAL A 88 -10.73 -14.92 6.52
N ARG A 89 -11.58 -14.57 5.55
CA ARG A 89 -11.28 -13.62 4.49
C ARG A 89 -12.27 -12.46 4.56
N VAL A 90 -11.74 -11.25 4.61
CA VAL A 90 -12.53 -10.02 4.72
C VAL A 90 -12.30 -9.14 3.50
N HIS A 91 -13.21 -8.22 3.27
CA HIS A 91 -13.02 -7.20 2.25
C HIS A 91 -11.91 -6.21 2.70
N ALA A 92 -11.14 -5.69 1.75
CA ALA A 92 -10.12 -4.67 1.99
C ALA A 92 -10.68 -3.25 1.82
N GLU A 93 -11.96 -3.05 2.18
CA GLU A 93 -12.59 -1.73 2.14
C GLU A 93 -12.37 -0.99 3.47
N TRP A 94 -12.38 0.34 3.36
CA TRP A 94 -12.11 1.28 4.45
C TRP A 94 -13.42 1.63 5.16
#